data_AF-A0A2E9GTF7-F1
#
_entry.id   AF-A0A2E9GTF7-F1
#
_cell.length_a   1.000
_cell.length_b   1.000
_cell.length_c   1.000
_cell.angle_alpha   90.00
_cell.angle_beta   90.00
_cell.angle_gamma   90.00
#
_symmetry.space_group_name_H-M   'P 1'
#
loop_
_entity.id
_entity.type
_entity.pdbx_description
1 polymer ?
#
loop_
_entity_poly.entity_id
_entity_poly.type
_entity_poly.pdbx_seq_one_letter_code
_entity_poly.pdbx_strand_id
1 'polypeptide(L)'
;MLKRIRSFLIAAPLLFTADAGIALDDEGGCVHNRSVYPEGSELCRSGTLVRCEESAWSDIGFCKDEPRHQPKSGGGDAVVQPEQ
;
A
#
# COMPACT_ATOMS: atom_id res chain seq x y z
N MET A 1 70.48 -26.49 16.38
CA MET A 1 70.06 -27.80 15.82
C MET A 1 68.56 -28.00 16.04
N LEU A 2 67.78 -27.82 14.97
CA LEU A 2 66.51 -28.48 14.63
C LEU A 2 65.41 -28.77 15.68
N LYS A 3 64.26 -28.09 15.55
CA LYS A 3 62.90 -28.70 15.63
C LYS A 3 61.87 -27.73 15.00
N ARG A 4 61.77 -27.70 13.66
CA ARG A 4 60.60 -28.14 12.86
C ARG A 4 59.32 -28.51 13.65
N ILE A 5 58.19 -28.26 12.98
CA ILE A 5 56.88 -28.97 13.07
C ILE A 5 55.87 -28.34 14.06
N ARG A 6 54.59 -28.06 13.77
CA ARG A 6 53.65 -28.37 12.69
C ARG A 6 52.62 -27.23 12.62
N SER A 7 52.24 -26.82 11.42
CA SER A 7 51.02 -26.04 11.16
C SER A 7 49.83 -26.69 11.86
N PHE A 8 49.18 -25.97 12.75
CA PHE A 8 47.82 -26.30 13.17
C PHE A 8 46.88 -25.74 12.11
N LEU A 9 46.47 -26.61 11.19
CA LEU A 9 45.24 -26.40 10.43
C LEU A 9 44.10 -26.45 11.45
N ILE A 10 43.73 -25.28 11.98
CA ILE A 10 42.51 -25.14 12.77
C ILE A 10 41.38 -25.33 11.77
N ALA A 11 40.73 -26.49 11.84
CA ALA A 11 39.49 -26.77 11.16
C ALA A 11 38.49 -25.68 11.56
N ALA A 12 38.19 -24.77 10.64
CA ALA A 12 37.13 -23.81 10.81
C ALA A 12 35.81 -24.62 10.90
N PRO A 13 35.09 -24.61 12.03
CA PRO A 13 33.76 -25.17 12.06
C PRO A 13 32.92 -24.38 11.06
N LEU A 14 32.39 -25.08 10.07
CA LEU A 14 31.40 -24.55 9.15
C LEU A 14 30.23 -24.03 9.99
N LEU A 15 30.15 -22.71 10.14
CA LEU A 15 28.98 -22.01 10.64
C LEU A 15 27.87 -22.17 9.59
N PHE A 16 27.18 -23.31 9.62
CA PHE A 16 25.85 -23.42 9.02
C PHE A 16 24.87 -22.88 10.06
N THR A 17 24.77 -21.56 10.16
CA THR A 17 23.54 -20.94 10.65
C THR A 17 22.51 -21.16 9.55
N ALA A 18 21.69 -22.20 9.71
CA ALA A 18 20.48 -22.33 8.93
C ALA A 18 19.59 -21.15 9.32
N ASP A 19 19.65 -20.07 8.54
CA ASP A 19 18.63 -19.04 8.52
C ASP A 19 17.36 -19.73 8.04
N ALA A 20 16.58 -20.24 9.00
CA ALA A 20 15.19 -20.53 8.78
C ALA A 20 14.56 -19.18 8.46
N GLY A 21 14.45 -18.87 7.17
CA GLY A 21 13.71 -17.71 6.69
C GLY A 21 12.35 -17.74 7.36
N ILE A 22 12.15 -16.78 8.27
CA ILE A 22 10.87 -16.60 8.92
C ILE A 22 9.96 -16.12 7.81
N ALA A 23 9.10 -17.01 7.31
CA ALA A 23 7.88 -16.61 6.67
C ALA A 23 7.10 -15.86 7.75
N LEU A 24 7.30 -14.53 7.79
CA LEU A 24 6.41 -13.65 8.50
C LEU A 24 5.07 -13.91 7.84
N ASP A 25 4.14 -14.47 8.61
CA ASP A 25 2.72 -14.28 8.36
C ASP A 25 2.52 -12.76 8.44
N ASP A 26 2.79 -12.12 7.31
CA ASP A 26 2.56 -10.71 7.08
C ASP A 26 1.03 -10.63 7.08
N GLU A 27 0.44 -10.43 8.26
CA GLU A 27 -0.85 -9.77 8.38
C GLU A 27 -0.64 -8.40 7.72
N GLY A 28 -0.71 -8.41 6.39
CA GLY A 28 -0.44 -7.28 5.53
C GLY A 28 -1.29 -6.12 5.99
N GLY A 29 -0.64 -4.98 6.10
CA GLY A 29 -1.29 -3.81 6.62
C GLY A 29 -0.73 -2.57 5.96
N CYS A 30 -1.63 -1.70 5.53
CA CYS A 30 -1.24 -0.45 4.93
C CYS A 30 -1.20 0.64 6.00
N VAL A 31 -0.09 1.37 6.04
CA VAL A 31 0.07 2.49 6.97
C VAL A 31 -0.53 3.75 6.36
N HIS A 32 -1.45 4.38 7.09
CA HIS A 32 -1.99 5.69 6.73
C HIS A 32 -2.11 6.57 7.98
N ASN A 33 -1.53 7.78 7.93
CA ASN A 33 -1.56 8.74 9.03
C ASN A 33 -1.12 8.18 10.40
N ARG A 34 -0.07 7.35 10.39
CA ARG A 34 0.48 6.63 11.57
C ARG A 34 -0.45 5.55 12.16
N SER A 35 -1.54 5.21 11.47
CA SER A 35 -2.41 4.07 11.80
C SER A 35 -2.17 2.92 10.81
N VAL A 36 -2.28 1.69 11.28
CA VAL A 36 -2.20 0.48 10.47
C VAL A 36 -3.62 0.04 10.12
N TYR A 37 -3.88 -0.21 8.84
CA TYR A 37 -5.15 -0.69 8.31
C TYR A 37 -4.97 -2.11 7.79
N PRO A 38 -5.89 -3.04 8.07
CA PRO A 38 -5.81 -4.41 7.54
C PRO A 38 -6.01 -4.44 6.02
N GLU A 39 -5.53 -5.50 5.37
CA GLU A 39 -5.83 -5.81 3.97
C GLU A 39 -7.32 -5.66 3.63
N GLY A 40 -7.60 -5.13 2.45
CA GLY A 40 -8.95 -4.84 1.96
C GLY A 40 -9.60 -3.59 2.54
N SER A 41 -8.93 -2.87 3.46
CA SER A 41 -9.41 -1.57 3.94
C SER A 41 -9.46 -0.54 2.82
N GLU A 42 -10.49 0.30 2.82
CA GLU A 42 -10.69 1.35 1.83
C GLU A 42 -10.69 2.72 2.51
N LEU A 43 -10.00 3.70 1.91
CA LEU A 43 -10.00 5.07 2.41
C LEU A 43 -9.97 6.09 1.28
N CYS A 44 -10.45 7.30 1.61
CA CYS A 44 -10.39 8.43 0.71
C CYS A 44 -9.11 9.23 0.94
N ARG A 45 -8.23 9.27 -0.07
CA ARG A 45 -6.98 10.05 -0.06
C ARG A 45 -7.05 11.14 -1.12
N SER A 46 -7.22 12.38 -0.69
CA SER A 46 -7.22 13.54 -1.61
C SER A 46 -8.22 13.42 -2.78
N GLY A 47 -9.39 12.83 -2.55
CA GLY A 47 -10.43 12.62 -3.57
C GLY A 47 -10.33 11.28 -4.32
N THR A 48 -9.21 10.56 -4.19
CA THR A 48 -9.03 9.22 -4.74
C THR A 48 -9.41 8.16 -3.70
N LEU A 49 -10.25 7.21 -4.09
CA LEU A 49 -10.54 6.03 -3.30
C LEU A 49 -9.39 5.04 -3.48
N VAL A 50 -8.71 4.71 -2.38
CA VAL A 50 -7.62 3.73 -2.36
C VAL A 50 -8.00 2.53 -1.50
N ARG A 51 -7.49 1.36 -1.86
CA ARG A 51 -7.69 0.09 -1.14
C ARG A 51 -6.34 -0.49 -0.73
N CYS A 52 -6.27 -1.04 0.47
CA CYS A 52 -5.09 -1.74 0.94
C CYS A 52 -5.02 -3.13 0.30
N GLU A 53 -3.98 -3.38 -0.50
CA GLU A 53 -3.71 -4.65 -1.16
C GLU A 53 -2.21 -4.95 -1.10
N GLU A 54 -1.86 -6.14 -0.62
CA GLU A 54 -0.48 -6.63 -0.53
C GLU A 54 0.45 -5.63 0.17
N SER A 55 0.02 -5.08 1.32
CA SER A 55 0.75 -4.06 2.10
C SER A 55 0.97 -2.71 1.38
N ALA A 56 0.30 -2.48 0.25
CA ALA A 56 0.36 -1.26 -0.54
C ALA A 56 -1.02 -0.62 -0.76
N TRP A 57 -1.05 0.69 -0.98
CA TRP A 57 -2.29 1.40 -1.33
C TRP A 57 -2.48 1.38 -2.85
N SER A 58 -3.53 0.73 -3.33
CA SER A 58 -3.96 0.68 -4.72
C SER A 58 -5.09 1.68 -4.99
N ASP A 59 -4.99 2.48 -6.05
CA ASP A 59 -6.05 3.38 -6.48
C ASP A 59 -7.20 2.60 -7.14
N ILE A 60 -8.39 2.62 -6.53
CA ILE A 60 -9.57 1.87 -6.99
C ILE A 60 -10.70 2.78 -7.52
N GLY A 61 -10.55 4.11 -7.41
CA GLY A 61 -11.50 5.05 -8.01
C GLY A 61 -11.51 6.42 -7.35
N PHE A 62 -12.67 7.06 -7.34
CA PHE A 62 -12.91 8.36 -6.69
C PHE A 62 -13.85 8.19 -5.50
N CYS A 63 -13.67 9.02 -4.49
CA CYS A 63 -14.53 9.01 -3.32
C CYS A 63 -15.95 9.49 -3.69
N LYS A 64 -16.96 8.87 -3.09
CA LYS A 64 -18.37 9.20 -3.37
C LYS A 64 -18.80 10.57 -2.82
N ASP A 65 -17.99 11.18 -1.96
CA ASP A 65 -18.23 12.48 -1.32
C ASP A 65 -17.59 13.67 -2.04
N GLU A 66 -17.05 13.52 -3.26
CA GLU A 66 -16.88 14.71 -4.08
C GLU A 66 -18.28 15.29 -4.34
N PRO A 67 -18.57 16.55 -3.96
CA PRO A 67 -19.78 17.21 -4.42
C PRO A 67 -19.63 17.32 -5.93
N ARG A 68 -20.17 16.30 -6.62
CA ARG A 68 -20.54 16.35 -8.02
C ARG A 68 -21.34 17.64 -8.11
N HIS A 69 -20.69 18.70 -8.59
CA HIS A 69 -21.41 19.83 -9.14
C HIS A 69 -22.17 19.19 -10.29
N GLN A 70 -23.38 18.72 -10.00
CA GLN A 70 -24.28 18.32 -11.06
C GLN A 70 -24.25 19.51 -12.01
N PRO A 71 -23.87 19.33 -13.28
CA PRO A 71 -24.07 20.39 -14.24
C PRO A 71 -25.55 20.71 -14.11
N LYS A 72 -25.87 21.92 -13.63
CA LYS A 72 -27.24 22.40 -13.59
C LYS A 72 -27.73 22.29 -15.02
N SER A 73 -28.51 21.26 -15.29
CA SER A 73 -29.18 21.08 -16.57
C SER A 73 -30.18 22.21 -16.66
N GLY A 74 -29.73 23.34 -17.21
CA GLY A 74 -30.56 24.51 -17.51
C GLY A 74 -31.43 24.19 -18.71
N GLY A 75 -32.36 23.25 -18.55
CA GLY A 75 -33.50 23.09 -19.45
C GLY A 75 -34.48 24.21 -19.17
N GLY A 76 -34.22 25.40 -19.71
CA GLY A 76 -35.16 26.51 -19.68
C GLY A 76 -36.19 26.32 -20.77
N ASP A 77 -37.41 25.94 -20.40
CA ASP A 77 -38.57 26.18 -21.25
C ASP A 77 -38.83 27.70 -21.23
N ALA A 78 -38.26 28.40 -22.20
CA ALA A 78 -38.63 29.80 -22.45
C ALA A 78 -40.08 29.81 -22.93
N VAL A 79 -41.02 30.01 -21.99
CA VAL A 79 -42.39 30.40 -22.34
C VAL A 79 -42.29 31.76 -23.01
N VAL A 80 -42.47 31.78 -24.33
CA VAL A 80 -42.66 33.00 -25.12
C VAL A 80 -43.91 33.68 -24.58
N GLN A 81 -43.74 34.81 -23.89
CA GLN A 81 -44.85 35.70 -23.55
C GLN A 81 -45.34 36.33 -24.86
N PRO A 82 -46.64 36.24 -25.22
CA PRO A 82 -47.15 36.96 -26.37
C PRO A 82 -47.15 38.46 -26.07
N GLU A 83 -46.42 39.21 -26.91
CA GLU A 83 -46.49 40.66 -26.96
C GLU A 83 -47.91 41.08 -27.41
N GLN A 84 -48.38 42.20 -26.85
CA GLN A 84 -49.76 42.70 -26.85
C GLN A 84 -50.31 43.03 -28.24
#